data_AF-A0AAD7TZC2-F1
#
_entry.id   AF-A0AAD7TZC2-F1
#
_cell.length_a   1.000
_cell.length_b   1.000
_cell.length_c   1.000
_cell.angle_alpha   90.00
_cell.angle_beta   90.00
_cell.angle_gamma   90.00
#
_symmetry.space_group_name_H-M   'P 1'
#
loop_
_entity.id
_entity.type
_entity.pdbx_description
1 polymer ?
#
loop_
_entity_poly.entity_id
_entity_poly.type
_entity_poly.pdbx_seq_one_letter_code
_entity_poly.pdbx_strand_id
1 'polypeptide(L)' 'MLLRTLQRADQSVYVQYRTHVWIPGTVIQGPAFSTLFQRRVVVVDFYEADGSLARRLFAEEDVRPSN' A
#
# COMPACT_ATOMS: atom_id res chain seq x y z
N MET A 1 12.95 10.89 -6.04
CA MET A 1 12.45 10.28 -7.30
C MET A 1 11.50 9.09 -7.04
N LEU A 2 10.71 9.10 -5.96
CA LEU A 2 9.80 8.00 -5.54
C LEU A 2 8.34 8.18 -6.00
N LEU A 3 7.94 9.41 -6.32
CA LEU A 3 6.56 9.78 -6.67
C LEU A 3 6.01 9.17 -7.97
N ARG A 4 6.89 8.62 -8.84
CA ARG A 4 6.46 8.03 -10.12
C ARG A 4 6.11 6.55 -10.01
N THR A 5 6.58 5.87 -8.96
CA THR A 5 6.52 4.41 -8.96
C THR A 5 5.18 3.88 -8.48
N LEU A 6 4.50 4.48 -7.49
CA LEU A 6 3.24 3.98 -6.93
C LEU A 6 1.97 4.40 -7.71
N GLN A 7 2.08 4.71 -9.00
CA GLN A 7 0.99 5.37 -9.73
C GLN A 7 -0.01 4.41 -10.39
N ARG A 8 0.20 3.09 -10.33
CA ARG A 8 -0.60 2.13 -11.11
C ARG A 8 -1.36 1.18 -10.20
N ALA A 9 -2.64 0.98 -10.54
CA ALA A 9 -3.36 -0.21 -10.11
C ALA A 9 -2.62 -1.46 -10.64
N ASP A 10 -2.75 -2.56 -9.92
CA ASP A 10 -2.12 -3.86 -10.15
C ASP A 10 -0.58 -3.88 -9.97
N GLN A 11 -0.04 -2.91 -9.24
CA GLN A 11 1.39 -2.88 -8.93
C GLN A 11 1.72 -3.67 -7.66
N SER A 12 2.71 -4.55 -7.74
CA SER A 12 3.29 -5.22 -6.56
C SER A 12 4.11 -4.24 -5.69
N VAL A 13 3.83 -4.29 -4.39
CA VAL A 13 4.41 -3.41 -3.37
C VAL A 13 4.67 -4.19 -2.09
N TYR A 14 5.49 -3.62 -1.20
CA TYR A 14 5.57 -4.01 0.20
C TYR A 14 4.86 -2.96 1.06
N VAL A 15 3.98 -3.41 1.95
CA VAL A 15 3.28 -2.54 2.91
C VAL A 15 3.72 -2.82 4.33
N GLN A 16 3.82 -1.78 5.14
CA GLN A 16 4.15 -1.91 6.55
C GLN A 16 2.88 -2.18 7.39
N TYR A 17 2.54 -3.46 7.60
CA TYR A 17 1.35 -3.85 8.36
C TYR A 17 1.53 -3.76 9.88
N ARG A 18 2.75 -3.99 10.38
CA ARG A 18 3.16 -3.76 11.78
C ARG A 18 4.48 -3.02 11.81
N THR A 19 4.84 -2.43 12.96
CA THR A 19 6.14 -1.79 13.15
C THR A 19 7.26 -2.75 12.72
N HIS A 20 8.08 -2.33 11.75
CA HIS A 20 9.18 -3.11 11.18
C HIS A 20 8.81 -4.39 10.41
N VAL A 21 7.53 -4.66 10.15
CA VAL A 21 7.11 -5.83 9.35
C VAL A 21 6.54 -5.36 8.02
N TRP A 22 7.26 -5.70 6.95
CA TRP A 22 6.88 -5.42 5.57
C TRP A 22 6.32 -6.70 4.94
N ILE A 23 5.11 -6.62 4.39
CA ILE A 23 4.45 -7.75 3.74
C ILE A 23 4.15 -7.42 2.29
N PRO A 24 4.18 -8.41 1.39
CA PRO A 24 3.85 -8.19 -0.01
C PRO A 24 2.35 -7.90 -0.18
N GLY A 25 2.03 -6.99 -1.10
CA GLY A 25 0.68 -6.67 -1.50
C GLY A 25 0.61 -6.12 -2.92
N THR A 26 -0.60 -5.85 -3.37
CA THR A 26 -0.92 -5.33 -4.71
C THR A 26 -1.76 -4.07 -4.59
N VAL A 27 -1.30 -2.98 -5.20
CA VAL A 27 -2.04 -1.71 -5.25
C VAL A 27 -3.30 -1.91 -6.09
N ILE A 28 -4.47 -1.70 -5.51
CA ILE A 28 -5.76 -1.74 -6.21
C ILE A 28 -6.15 -0.35 -6.69
N GLN A 29 -5.80 0.67 -5.90
CA GLN A 29 -6.05 2.05 -6.24
C GLN A 29 -4.81 2.87 -5.93
N GLY A 30 -4.33 3.57 -6.95
CA GLY A 30 -3.20 4.50 -6.84
C GLY A 30 -3.47 5.64 -5.84
N PRO A 31 -2.45 6.47 -5.57
CA PRO A 31 -2.49 7.43 -4.48
C PRO A 31 -3.62 8.45 -4.66
N ALA A 32 -4.49 8.51 -3.65
CA ALA A 32 -5.55 9.50 -3.53
C ALA A 32 -5.32 10.32 -2.25
N PHE A 33 -5.69 11.60 -2.28
CA PHE A 33 -5.64 12.42 -1.07
C PHE A 33 -6.85 12.10 -0.19
N SER A 34 -6.62 11.60 1.02
CA SER A 34 -7.69 11.37 2.00
C SER A 34 -7.88 12.62 2.86
N THR A 35 -9.08 13.20 2.80
CA THR A 35 -9.47 14.33 3.66
C THR A 35 -9.57 13.93 5.13
N LEU A 36 -9.91 12.68 5.41
CA LEU A 36 -10.02 12.13 6.77
C LEU A 36 -8.67 12.06 7.48
N PHE A 37 -7.60 11.74 6.73
CA PHE A 37 -6.25 11.58 7.27
C PHE A 37 -5.30 12.72 6.91
N GLN A 38 -5.77 13.71 6.14
CA GLN A 38 -4.99 14.86 5.63
C GLN A 38 -3.67 14.44 4.95
N ARG A 39 -3.67 13.30 4.26
CA ARG A 39 -2.47 12.72 3.61
C ARG A 39 -2.83 11.86 2.40
N ARG A 40 -1.81 11.52 1.60
CA ARG A 40 -1.95 10.58 0.48
C ARG A 40 -2.02 9.14 0.98
N VAL A 41 -2.99 8.41 0.46
CA VAL A 41 -3.23 7.01 0.77
C VAL A 41 -3.35 6.18 -0.50
N VAL A 42 -2.98 4.92 -0.39
CA VAL A 42 -3.14 3.91 -1.44
C VAL A 42 -3.99 2.77 -0.91
N VAL A 43 -4.76 2.13 -1.79
CA VAL A 43 -5.52 0.93 -1.43
C VAL A 43 -4.71 -0.28 -1.87
N VAL A 44 -4.43 -1.18 -0.94
CA VAL A 44 -3.61 -2.37 -1.19
C VAL A 44 -4.36 -3.62 -0.75
N ASP A 45 -4.32 -4.64 -1.59
CA ASP A 45 -4.68 -6.01 -1.26
C ASP A 45 -3.44 -6.78 -0.80
N PHE A 46 -3.52 -7.47 0.32
CA PHE A 46 -2.42 -8.27 0.86
C PHE A 46 -2.96 -9.50 1.60
N TYR A 47 -2.10 -10.47 1.84
CA TYR A 47 -2.44 -11.66 2.63
C TYR A 47 -2.08 -11.44 4.09
N GLU A 48 -3.05 -11.63 4.98
CA GLU A 48 -2.81 -11.61 6.43
C GLU A 48 -2.10 -12.89 6.88
N ALA A 49 -1.68 -12.93 8.15
CA ALA A 49 -0.94 -14.05 8.71
C ALA A 49 -1.74 -15.37 8.72
N ASP A 50 -3.07 -15.29 8.67
CA ASP A 50 -3.97 -16.44 8.56
C ASP A 50 -4.18 -16.90 7.10
N GLY A 51 -3.54 -16.24 6.14
CA GLY A 51 -3.67 -16.52 4.71
C GLY A 51 -4.92 -15.93 4.06
N SER A 52 -5.72 -15.15 4.78
CA SER A 52 -6.88 -14.46 4.22
C SER A 52 -6.47 -13.24 3.40
N LEU A 53 -7.22 -12.95 2.34
CA LEU A 53 -7.02 -11.75 1.52
C LEU A 53 -7.71 -10.56 2.21
N ALA A 54 -6.94 -9.53 2.52
CA ALA A 54 -7.44 -8.29 3.10
C ALA A 54 -7.19 -7.10 2.18
N ARG A 55 -8.13 -6.16 2.17
CA ARG A 55 -8.02 -4.88 1.48
C ARG A 55 -7.95 -3.75 2.49
N ARG A 56 -6.91 -2.91 2.44
CA ARG A 56 -6.77 -1.79 3.39
C ARG A 56 -6.14 -0.55 2.75
N LEU A 57 -6.41 0.58 3.40
CA LEU A 57 -5.76 1.86 3.12
C LEU A 57 -4.41 1.91 3.85
N PHE A 58 -3.36 2.25 3.12
CA PHE A 58 -2.04 2.54 3.66
C PHE A 58 -1.63 3.96 3.31
N ALA A 59 -0.86 4.60 4.19
CA ALA A 59 -0.24 5.87 3.86
C ALA A 59 0.87 5.64 2.82
N GLU A 60 1.14 6.63 1.97
CA GLU A 60 2.16 6.49 0.92
C GLU A 60 3.55 6.18 1.51
N GLU A 61 3.87 6.71 2.71
CA GLU A 61 5.10 6.42 3.45
C GLU A 61 5.24 4.96 3.94
N ASP A 62 4.12 4.27 4.11
CA ASP A 62 4.05 2.88 4.58
C ASP A 62 4.06 1.89 3.41
N VAL A 63 4.21 2.36 2.18
CA VAL A 63 4.24 1.54 0.96
C VAL A 63 5.54 1.74 0.19
N ARG A 64 6.15 0.64 -0.22
CA ARG A 64 7.38 0.64 -1.03
C ARG A 64 7.18 -0.20 -2.29
N PRO A 65 7.69 0.22 -3.45
CA PRO A 65 7.64 -0.60 -4.65
C PRO A 65 8.45 -1.88 -4.45
N SER A 66 7.97 -3.01 -4.98
CA SER A 66 8.67 -4.30 -4.94
C SER A 66 9.68 -4.49 -6.10
N ASN A 67 10.13 -3.39 -6.72
CA ASN A 67 11.02 -3.35 -7.89
C ASN A 67 12.26 -4.23 -7.75
#